data_AF-A0AAW7ZB59-F1
#
_entry.id   AF-A0AAW7ZB59-F1
#
_cell.length_a   1.000
_cell.length_b   1.000
_cell.length_c   1.000
_cell.angle_alpha   90.00
_cell.angle_beta   90.00
_cell.angle_gamma   90.00
#
_symmetry.space_group_name_H-M   'P 1'
#
loop_
_entity.id
_entity.type
_entity.pdbx_description
1 polymer ?
#
loop_
_entity_poly.entity_id
_entity_poly.type
_entity_poly.pdbx_seq_one_letter_code
_entity_poly.pdbx_strand_id
1 'polypeptide(L)'
;MKRKVIQIDGEKCIGCGLCTNACMQGAIKLVDGKAKLVSESYCDGLGMCLPQCPVDAIQLVEKETEEFDQTRFNIKLKSTSQGSTSCGCPSVQTKVIEKDFAGQATAESQPSYLKQWPIQLHLVSPSAPYFQNANLLLSADCVMAAYGDFQEKLLKNRAVAIACPKLDNTQGYVEKLAQILSLNNIKTIVVARMEVPCCGGIINLLKQALRLAGKDIPVREVVIGIDGQVRL
;
A
#
# COMPACT_ATOMS: atom_id res chain seq x y z
N MET A 1 32.08 -7.98 14.97
CA MET A 1 31.36 -8.01 16.27
C MET A 1 30.38 -9.18 16.26
N LYS A 2 29.98 -9.74 17.41
CA LYS A 2 28.95 -10.79 17.45
C LYS A 2 27.56 -10.16 17.38
N ARG A 3 26.73 -10.60 16.45
CA ARG A 3 25.33 -10.19 16.34
C ARG A 3 24.47 -11.27 15.67
N LYS A 4 23.16 -11.12 15.80
CA LYS A 4 22.19 -12.00 15.17
C LYS A 4 22.01 -11.64 13.69
N VAL A 5 22.13 -12.63 12.83
CA VAL A 5 21.90 -12.54 11.38
C VAL A 5 21.16 -13.78 10.91
N ILE A 6 20.49 -13.67 9.77
CA ILE A 6 19.85 -14.85 9.18
C ILE A 6 20.89 -15.75 8.51
N GLN A 7 20.66 -17.05 8.57
CA GLN A 7 21.37 -18.05 7.79
C GLN A 7 20.35 -18.81 6.95
N ILE A 8 20.67 -19.04 5.68
CA ILE A 8 19.79 -19.72 4.74
C ILE A 8 20.43 -21.05 4.35
N ASP A 9 19.69 -22.13 4.56
CA ASP A 9 20.03 -23.47 4.11
C ASP A 9 19.74 -23.60 2.61
N GLY A 10 20.81 -23.68 1.81
CA GLY A 10 20.72 -23.76 0.35
C GLY A 10 20.13 -25.09 -0.15
N GLU A 11 20.22 -26.17 0.62
CA GLU A 11 19.68 -27.48 0.25
C GLU A 11 18.17 -27.48 0.40
N LYS A 12 17.67 -26.98 1.54
CA LYS A 12 16.22 -26.87 1.80
C LYS A 12 15.53 -25.79 0.97
N CYS A 13 16.24 -24.71 0.62
CA CYS A 13 15.64 -23.59 -0.09
C CYS A 13 15.09 -24.01 -1.47
N ILE A 14 13.79 -23.85 -1.70
CA ILE A 14 13.15 -24.19 -3.00
C ILE A 14 13.11 -23.00 -3.98
N GLY A 15 13.76 -21.88 -3.68
CA GLY A 15 13.85 -20.75 -4.61
C GLY A 15 12.58 -19.90 -4.78
N CYS A 16 11.56 -20.09 -3.94
CA CYS A 16 10.25 -19.42 -4.08
C CYS A 16 10.28 -17.89 -3.96
N GLY A 17 11.32 -17.31 -3.36
CA GLY A 17 11.54 -15.86 -3.30
C GLY A 17 10.70 -15.09 -2.27
N LEU A 18 9.81 -15.74 -1.50
CA LEU A 18 8.95 -15.08 -0.49
C LEU A 18 9.76 -14.25 0.53
N CYS A 19 10.88 -14.80 1.01
CA CYS A 19 11.79 -14.12 1.92
C CYS A 19 12.43 -12.84 1.34
N THR A 20 12.62 -12.76 0.03
CA THR A 20 13.18 -11.57 -0.65
C THR A 20 12.20 -10.39 -0.68
N ASN A 21 10.90 -10.68 -0.59
CA ASN A 21 9.85 -9.67 -0.46
C ASN A 21 9.65 -9.24 0.99
N ALA A 22 9.84 -10.17 1.93
CA ALA A 22 9.74 -9.91 3.36
C ALA A 22 10.91 -9.08 3.92
N CYS A 23 12.07 -9.13 3.27
CA CYS A 23 13.26 -8.42 3.72
C CYS A 23 13.20 -6.93 3.33
N MET A 24 12.78 -6.08 4.27
CA MET A 24 12.69 -4.63 4.08
C MET A 24 14.04 -3.97 3.79
N GLN A 25 15.12 -4.51 4.35
CA GLN A 25 16.49 -4.04 4.09
C GLN A 25 17.02 -4.44 2.71
N GLY A 26 16.32 -5.32 1.99
CA GLY A 26 16.78 -5.87 0.72
C GLY A 26 18.03 -6.76 0.86
N ALA A 27 18.31 -7.29 2.05
CA ALA A 27 19.47 -8.13 2.34
C ALA A 27 19.43 -9.50 1.66
N ILE A 28 18.25 -9.98 1.26
CA ILE A 28 18.06 -11.30 0.63
C ILE A 28 17.74 -11.12 -0.86
N LYS A 29 18.47 -11.84 -1.72
CA LYS A 29 18.17 -11.97 -3.15
C LYS A 29 18.14 -13.43 -3.57
N LEU A 30 17.50 -13.71 -4.70
CA LEU A 30 17.65 -14.99 -5.39
C LEU A 30 18.91 -14.94 -6.25
N VAL A 31 19.80 -15.91 -6.05
CA VAL A 31 21.02 -16.13 -6.81
C VAL A 31 21.07 -17.61 -7.15
N ASP A 32 21.14 -17.95 -8.43
CA ASP A 32 21.09 -19.33 -8.93
C ASP A 32 19.86 -20.12 -8.46
N GLY A 33 18.71 -19.45 -8.42
CA GLY A 33 17.45 -20.07 -7.98
C GLY A 33 17.37 -20.35 -6.47
N LYS A 34 18.33 -19.88 -5.66
CA LYS A 34 18.33 -20.05 -4.20
C LYS A 34 18.39 -18.69 -3.51
N ALA A 35 17.73 -18.57 -2.35
CA ALA A 35 17.81 -17.35 -1.56
C ALA A 35 19.20 -17.26 -0.90
N LYS A 36 19.87 -16.12 -1.08
CA LYS A 36 21.17 -15.82 -0.47
C LYS A 36 21.14 -14.42 0.16
N LEU A 37 21.86 -14.25 1.25
CA LEU A 37 22.22 -12.92 1.74
C LEU A 37 23.21 -12.29 0.76
N VAL A 38 22.93 -11.08 0.28
CA VAL A 38 23.89 -10.34 -0.57
C VAL A 38 25.04 -9.76 0.23
N SER A 39 24.78 -9.42 1.49
CA SER A 39 25.78 -9.06 2.48
C SER A 39 25.16 -9.26 3.86
N GLU A 40 25.98 -9.71 4.80
CA GLU A 40 25.56 -9.84 6.18
C GLU A 40 25.36 -8.47 6.83
N SER A 41 26.17 -7.46 6.47
CA SER A 41 26.01 -6.07 6.93
C SER A 41 24.67 -5.43 6.56
N TYR A 42 23.88 -6.03 5.67
CA TYR A 42 22.52 -5.53 5.34
C TYR A 42 21.42 -6.25 6.12
N CYS A 43 21.73 -7.35 6.79
CA CYS A 43 20.77 -8.04 7.63
C CYS A 43 20.73 -7.37 9.00
N ASP A 44 19.58 -6.82 9.39
CA ASP A 44 19.37 -6.24 10.72
C ASP A 44 19.15 -7.29 11.83
N GLY A 45 18.98 -8.57 11.46
CA GLY A 45 18.76 -9.67 12.40
C GLY A 45 17.35 -9.72 12.98
N LEU A 46 16.38 -8.96 12.44
CA LEU A 46 15.02 -8.89 12.99
C LEU A 46 14.19 -10.15 12.69
N GLY A 47 14.51 -10.86 11.60
CA GLY A 47 13.95 -12.18 11.32
C GLY A 47 12.58 -12.20 10.63
N MET A 48 12.13 -11.10 10.02
CA MET A 48 10.84 -11.03 9.29
C MET A 48 10.68 -12.07 8.17
N CYS A 49 11.79 -12.57 7.63
CA CYS A 49 11.78 -13.59 6.58
C CYS A 49 11.54 -15.01 7.08
N LEU A 50 11.74 -15.30 8.37
CA LEU A 50 11.57 -16.64 8.96
C LEU A 50 10.15 -17.20 8.71
N PRO A 51 9.05 -16.51 9.11
CA PRO A 51 7.70 -17.05 8.92
C PRO A 51 7.25 -17.14 7.45
N GLN A 52 8.05 -16.60 6.53
CA GLN A 52 7.75 -16.59 5.10
C GLN A 52 8.38 -17.76 4.34
N CYS A 53 9.23 -18.55 5.00
CA CYS A 53 9.84 -19.71 4.38
C CYS A 53 8.93 -20.93 4.55
N PRO A 54 8.31 -21.47 3.48
CA PRO A 54 7.39 -22.60 3.57
C PRO A 54 8.09 -23.94 3.86
N VAL A 55 9.43 -23.94 3.86
CA VAL A 55 10.29 -25.13 3.99
C VAL A 55 11.32 -24.98 5.11
N ASP A 56 11.13 -23.99 5.98
CA ASP A 56 11.96 -23.73 7.16
C ASP A 56 13.48 -23.70 6.87
N ALA A 57 13.84 -23.15 5.71
CA ALA A 57 15.23 -23.03 5.27
C ALA A 57 15.97 -21.82 5.88
N ILE A 58 15.32 -21.01 6.71
CA ILE A 58 15.89 -19.77 7.26
C ILE A 58 15.96 -19.85 8.78
N GLN A 59 17.12 -19.56 9.35
CA GLN A 59 17.36 -19.55 10.78
C GLN A 59 17.97 -18.23 11.22
N LEU A 60 17.71 -17.82 12.47
CA LEU A 60 18.40 -16.69 13.09
C LEU A 60 19.58 -17.23 13.91
N VAL A 61 20.80 -16.86 13.53
CA VAL A 61 22.04 -17.34 14.16
C VAL A 61 22.83 -16.17 14.70
N GLU A 62 23.54 -16.38 15.81
CA GLU A 62 24.47 -15.41 16.36
C GLU A 62 25.89 -15.77 15.93
N LYS A 63 26.56 -14.87 15.21
CA LYS A 63 27.93 -15.10 14.74
C LYS A 63 28.73 -13.82 14.64
N GLU A 64 30.04 -13.96 14.48
CA GLU A 64 30.93 -12.84 14.19
C GLU A 64 30.75 -12.40 12.75
N THR A 65 30.38 -11.13 12.57
CA THR A 65 30.14 -10.54 11.26
C THR A 65 30.36 -9.02 11.31
N GLU A 66 30.33 -8.40 10.13
CA GLU A 66 30.39 -6.96 9.91
C GLU A 66 29.26 -6.24 10.66
N GLU A 67 29.46 -4.98 11.01
CA GLU A 67 28.41 -4.15 11.61
C GLU A 67 27.24 -3.94 10.62
N PHE A 68 26.02 -3.75 11.15
CA PHE A 68 24.86 -3.45 10.32
C PHE A 68 24.97 -2.02 9.78
N ASP A 69 24.97 -1.88 8.45
CA ASP A 69 25.07 -0.60 7.78
C ASP A 69 23.70 0.10 7.72
N GLN A 70 23.44 0.93 8.73
CA GLN A 70 22.21 1.72 8.84
C GLN A 70 22.06 2.77 7.74
N THR A 71 23.14 3.14 7.04
CA THR A 71 23.06 4.15 5.97
C THR A 71 22.51 3.57 4.67
N ARG A 72 22.48 2.23 4.57
CA ARG A 72 22.07 1.50 3.38
C ARG A 72 20.65 0.94 3.47
N PHE A 73 19.72 1.76 3.94
CA PHE A 73 18.27 1.51 3.77
C PHE A 73 17.93 1.46 2.28
N ASN A 74 18.08 0.29 1.67
CA ASN A 74 17.54 0.01 0.35
C ASN A 74 16.03 -0.19 0.49
N ILE A 75 15.30 0.90 0.71
CA ILE A 75 13.91 0.93 0.27
C ILE A 75 13.98 0.49 -1.19
N LYS A 76 13.39 -0.67 -1.53
CA LYS A 76 13.08 -1.02 -2.92
C LYS A 76 12.04 -0.01 -3.44
N LEU A 77 12.42 1.26 -3.55
CA LEU A 77 11.92 2.17 -4.55
C LEU A 77 12.42 1.57 -5.84
N LYS A 78 11.59 0.76 -6.50
CA LYS A 78 11.78 0.48 -7.92
C LYS A 78 11.65 1.82 -8.64
N SER A 79 12.74 2.56 -8.72
CA SER A 79 13.00 3.50 -9.80
C SER A 79 13.22 2.66 -11.05
N THR A 80 12.16 2.33 -11.77
CA THR A 80 12.31 1.87 -13.15
C THR A 80 12.26 3.08 -14.06
N SER A 81 13.43 3.68 -14.27
CA SER A 81 13.71 4.44 -15.48
C SER A 81 13.91 3.44 -16.62
N GLN A 82 12.93 3.44 -17.52
CA GLN A 82 12.97 3.15 -18.96
C GLN A 82 13.61 1.85 -19.46
N GLY A 83 12.76 1.01 -20.06
CA GLY A 83 13.12 -0.13 -20.89
C GLY A 83 11.89 -0.99 -21.12
N SER A 84 11.28 -0.87 -22.29
CA SER A 84 10.04 -1.54 -22.69
C SER A 84 10.08 -3.07 -22.47
N THR A 85 9.28 -3.55 -21.53
CA THR A 85 8.40 -4.73 -21.67
C THR A 85 7.42 -4.71 -20.50
N SER A 86 6.14 -4.59 -20.83
CA SER A 86 5.02 -4.67 -19.90
C SER A 86 4.93 -6.08 -19.28
N CYS A 87 5.70 -6.34 -18.22
CA CYS A 87 5.63 -7.56 -17.40
C CYS A 87 5.35 -7.25 -15.92
N GLY A 88 4.62 -6.16 -15.64
CA GLY A 88 4.03 -5.93 -14.32
C GLY A 88 2.63 -6.54 -14.24
N CYS A 89 2.27 -7.20 -13.15
CA CYS A 89 0.89 -7.62 -12.89
C CYS A 89 -0.04 -6.40 -13.07
N PRO A 90 -1.11 -6.48 -13.88
CA PRO A 90 -2.01 -5.35 -14.09
C PRO A 90 -2.52 -4.72 -12.79
N SER A 91 -2.62 -5.51 -11.71
CA SER A 91 -3.04 -5.09 -10.37
C SER A 91 -2.16 -4.03 -9.71
N VAL A 92 -0.92 -3.83 -10.16
CA VAL A 92 -0.01 -2.79 -9.62
C VAL A 92 0.38 -1.73 -10.66
N GLN A 93 -0.07 -1.89 -11.90
CA GLN A 93 0.20 -0.90 -12.95
C GLN A 93 -0.66 0.33 -12.72
N THR A 94 -0.01 1.48 -12.52
CA THR A 94 -0.70 2.77 -12.43
C THR A 94 -1.32 3.11 -13.78
N LYS A 95 -2.65 3.26 -13.80
CA LYS A 95 -3.42 3.66 -14.99
C LYS A 95 -4.33 4.82 -14.64
N VAL A 96 -4.36 5.80 -15.53
CA VAL A 96 -5.45 6.79 -15.60
C VAL A 96 -6.47 6.23 -16.57
N ILE A 97 -7.74 6.19 -16.17
CA ILE A 97 -8.85 5.72 -16.99
C ILE A 97 -9.55 6.97 -17.52
N GLU A 98 -9.32 7.28 -18.80
CA GLU A 98 -10.03 8.35 -19.49
C GLU A 98 -11.49 7.94 -19.69
N LYS A 99 -12.40 8.82 -19.32
CA LYS A 99 -13.84 8.63 -19.46
C LYS A 99 -14.48 9.92 -19.92
N ASP A 100 -15.12 9.86 -21.08
CA ASP A 100 -16.02 10.89 -21.55
C ASP A 100 -17.40 10.67 -20.94
N PHE A 101 -17.72 11.45 -19.91
CA PHE A 101 -19.05 11.47 -19.29
C PHE A 101 -20.07 12.26 -20.13
N ALA A 102 -19.79 12.49 -21.42
CA ALA A 102 -20.68 13.16 -22.36
C ALA A 102 -21.93 12.32 -22.71
N GLY A 103 -21.96 11.03 -22.36
CA GLY A 103 -23.15 10.18 -22.41
C GLY A 103 -23.84 10.09 -21.05
N GLN A 104 -25.07 10.61 -20.96
CA GLN A 104 -25.90 10.61 -19.76
C GLN A 104 -26.20 9.19 -19.28
N ALA A 105 -26.30 9.02 -17.95
CA ALA A 105 -26.92 7.85 -17.34
C ALA A 105 -28.29 7.62 -18.00
N THR A 106 -28.46 6.46 -18.64
CA THR A 106 -29.77 6.03 -19.11
C THR A 106 -30.52 5.40 -17.93
N ALA A 107 -31.85 5.30 -18.01
CA ALA A 107 -32.67 4.68 -16.98
C ALA A 107 -32.29 3.20 -16.68
N GLU A 108 -31.46 2.58 -17.53
CA GLU A 108 -31.13 1.16 -17.51
C GLU A 108 -29.72 0.83 -17.00
N SER A 109 -28.81 1.82 -16.86
CA SER A 109 -27.42 1.54 -16.44
C SER A 109 -26.75 2.72 -15.74
N GLN A 110 -26.14 2.45 -14.58
CA GLN A 110 -25.37 3.43 -13.82
C GLN A 110 -23.91 3.44 -14.29
N PRO A 111 -23.36 4.60 -14.71
CA PRO A 111 -21.98 4.68 -15.13
C PRO A 111 -21.02 4.50 -13.96
N SER A 112 -19.91 3.82 -14.19
CA SER A 112 -18.79 3.82 -13.24
C SER A 112 -18.06 5.17 -13.30
N TYR A 113 -17.85 5.82 -12.15
CA TYR A 113 -17.07 7.06 -12.05
C TYR A 113 -15.58 6.83 -11.78
N LEU A 114 -15.13 5.58 -11.72
CA LEU A 114 -13.71 5.26 -11.49
C LEU A 114 -12.84 5.78 -12.64
N LYS A 115 -11.82 6.58 -12.30
CA LYS A 115 -10.86 7.19 -13.24
C LYS A 115 -9.43 6.68 -13.06
N GLN A 116 -9.21 5.67 -12.23
CA GLN A 116 -7.87 5.21 -11.85
C GLN A 116 -7.79 3.70 -11.63
N TRP A 117 -6.58 3.19 -11.71
CA TRP A 117 -6.19 1.88 -11.20
C TRP A 117 -4.72 1.90 -10.74
N PRO A 118 -4.33 1.15 -9.70
CA PRO A 118 -5.19 0.46 -8.74
C PRO A 118 -5.93 1.41 -7.79
N ILE A 119 -6.77 0.84 -6.91
CA ILE A 119 -7.57 1.58 -5.92
C ILE A 119 -7.21 1.25 -4.47
N GLN A 120 -6.56 0.11 -4.23
CA GLN A 120 -6.15 -0.32 -2.89
C GLN A 120 -4.94 0.50 -2.42
N LEU A 121 -5.00 1.09 -1.22
CA LEU A 121 -3.95 1.93 -0.65
C LEU A 121 -2.61 1.17 -0.60
N HIS A 122 -2.65 -0.14 -0.37
CA HIS A 122 -1.47 -1.00 -0.43
C HIS A 122 -0.75 -0.95 -1.79
N LEU A 123 -1.51 -0.84 -2.89
CA LEU A 123 -1.01 -0.99 -4.27
C LEU A 123 -0.78 0.35 -4.99
N VAL A 124 -1.52 1.40 -4.63
CA VAL A 124 -1.38 2.72 -5.30
C VAL A 124 0.02 3.30 -5.10
N SER A 125 0.55 3.95 -6.14
CA SER A 125 1.80 4.71 -6.02
C SER A 125 1.51 6.08 -5.36
N PRO A 126 2.33 6.54 -4.39
CA PRO A 126 2.16 7.87 -3.81
C PRO A 126 2.27 9.03 -4.82
N SER A 127 3.03 8.84 -5.89
CA SER A 127 3.23 9.83 -6.97
C SER A 127 2.31 9.63 -8.17
N ALA A 128 1.25 8.83 -8.04
CA ALA A 128 0.36 8.56 -9.16
C ALA A 128 -0.32 9.86 -9.67
N PRO A 129 -0.37 10.08 -11.00
CA PRO A 129 -0.80 11.37 -11.57
C PRO A 129 -2.25 11.73 -11.25
N TYR A 130 -3.11 10.75 -11.01
CA TYR A 130 -4.51 10.98 -10.63
C TYR A 130 -4.68 11.60 -9.23
N PHE A 131 -3.64 11.63 -8.40
CA PHE A 131 -3.66 12.36 -7.12
C PHE A 131 -3.34 13.85 -7.26
N GLN A 132 -2.74 14.27 -8.38
CA GLN A 132 -2.37 15.67 -8.55
C GLN A 132 -3.60 16.56 -8.77
N ASN A 133 -3.72 17.65 -8.00
CA ASN A 133 -4.86 18.58 -8.02
C ASN A 133 -6.23 17.92 -7.71
N ALA A 134 -6.22 16.77 -7.02
CA ALA A 134 -7.41 15.94 -6.82
C ALA A 134 -8.16 16.24 -5.52
N ASN A 135 -9.43 15.85 -5.51
CA ASN A 135 -10.16 15.56 -4.27
C ASN A 135 -9.95 14.08 -3.93
N LEU A 136 -9.54 13.76 -2.71
CA LEU A 136 -9.29 12.38 -2.28
C LEU A 136 -10.52 11.78 -1.59
N LEU A 137 -10.83 10.54 -1.92
CA LEU A 137 -11.72 9.64 -1.17
C LEU A 137 -10.86 8.55 -0.54
N LEU A 138 -10.77 8.54 0.78
CA LEU A 138 -10.20 7.42 1.54
C LEU A 138 -11.37 6.57 2.07
N SER A 139 -11.58 5.40 1.48
CA SER A 139 -12.75 4.56 1.77
C SER A 139 -12.37 3.25 2.44
N ALA A 140 -13.18 2.81 3.42
CA ALA A 140 -13.14 1.42 3.87
C ALA A 140 -13.75 0.49 2.81
N ASP A 141 -13.30 -0.77 2.77
CA ASP A 141 -13.70 -1.78 1.78
C ASP A 141 -15.22 -1.99 1.74
N CYS A 142 -15.84 -2.20 2.91
CA CYS A 142 -17.26 -2.53 3.02
C CYS A 142 -18.18 -1.39 2.52
N VAL A 143 -17.70 -0.14 2.50
CA VAL A 143 -18.51 1.01 2.08
C VAL A 143 -18.94 0.90 0.62
N MET A 144 -18.09 0.35 -0.25
CA MET A 144 -18.43 0.15 -1.66
C MET A 144 -19.61 -0.81 -1.87
N ALA A 145 -19.73 -1.81 -0.99
CA ALA A 145 -20.81 -2.80 -1.08
C ALA A 145 -22.06 -2.36 -0.30
N ALA A 146 -21.88 -1.68 0.83
CA ALA A 146 -22.97 -1.28 1.71
C ALA A 146 -23.71 -0.03 1.22
N TYR A 147 -23.00 0.94 0.62
CA TYR A 147 -23.59 2.21 0.22
C TYR A 147 -23.90 2.24 -1.28
N GLY A 148 -25.17 2.06 -1.64
CA GLY A 148 -25.61 2.00 -3.04
C GLY A 148 -25.21 3.21 -3.88
N ASP A 149 -25.22 4.40 -3.29
CA ASP A 149 -24.86 5.65 -3.97
C ASP A 149 -23.33 5.93 -3.99
N PHE A 150 -22.48 4.94 -3.70
CA PHE A 150 -21.02 5.11 -3.63
C PHE A 150 -20.44 5.80 -4.86
N GLN A 151 -20.84 5.34 -6.06
CA GLN A 151 -20.33 5.85 -7.33
C GLN A 151 -20.67 7.35 -7.50
N GLU A 152 -21.94 7.71 -7.35
CA GLU A 152 -22.45 9.07 -7.60
C GLU A 152 -22.06 10.06 -6.48
N LYS A 153 -22.20 9.67 -5.21
CA LYS A 153 -22.08 10.58 -4.06
C LYS A 153 -20.71 10.61 -3.41
N LEU A 154 -19.91 9.54 -3.54
CA LEU A 154 -18.56 9.49 -2.94
C LEU A 154 -17.45 9.52 -4.00
N LEU A 155 -17.51 8.70 -5.05
CA LEU A 155 -16.42 8.53 -6.00
C LEU A 155 -16.38 9.61 -7.10
N LYS A 156 -17.53 10.10 -7.55
CA LYS A 156 -17.62 11.10 -8.62
C LYS A 156 -16.72 12.30 -8.33
N ASN A 157 -15.85 12.62 -9.30
CA ASN A 157 -14.87 13.72 -9.24
C ASN A 157 -13.81 13.60 -8.12
N ARG A 158 -13.54 12.38 -7.64
CA ARG A 158 -12.47 12.11 -6.66
C ARG A 158 -11.49 11.05 -7.15
N ALA A 159 -10.24 11.19 -6.74
CA ALA A 159 -9.31 10.07 -6.69
C ALA A 159 -9.63 9.22 -5.45
N VAL A 160 -9.43 7.91 -5.53
CA VAL A 160 -9.80 6.98 -4.46
C VAL A 160 -8.59 6.20 -3.95
N ALA A 161 -8.54 6.00 -2.64
CA ALA A 161 -7.68 5.02 -2.00
C ALA A 161 -8.53 4.21 -1.02
N ILE A 162 -8.42 2.89 -1.08
CA ILE A 162 -9.19 1.97 -0.24
C ILE A 162 -8.28 1.34 0.80
N ALA A 163 -8.72 1.31 2.05
CA ALA A 163 -7.99 0.70 3.14
C ALA A 163 -8.94 0.19 4.22
N CYS A 164 -8.66 -1.00 4.76
CA CYS A 164 -9.38 -1.61 5.86
C CYS A 164 -8.41 -1.94 6.99
N PRO A 165 -8.29 -1.11 8.05
CA PRO A 165 -7.34 -1.35 9.14
C PRO A 165 -7.49 -2.69 9.86
N LYS A 166 -8.66 -3.35 9.72
CA LYS A 166 -8.93 -4.67 10.29
C LYS A 166 -8.37 -5.82 9.45
N LEU A 167 -8.33 -5.65 8.13
CA LEU A 167 -7.95 -6.70 7.18
C LEU A 167 -6.54 -6.48 6.61
N ASP A 168 -6.13 -5.22 6.48
CA ASP A 168 -4.84 -4.84 5.92
C ASP A 168 -3.71 -4.98 6.95
N ASN A 169 -2.52 -5.28 6.44
CA ASN A 169 -1.30 -4.93 7.14
C ASN A 169 -1.06 -3.41 6.98
N THR A 170 -1.39 -2.65 8.01
CA THR A 170 -1.34 -1.19 8.01
C THR A 170 0.06 -0.60 8.24
N GLN A 171 1.08 -1.45 8.44
CA GLN A 171 2.46 -0.99 8.56
C GLN A 171 2.84 -0.15 7.32
N GLY A 172 3.30 1.08 7.53
CA GLY A 172 3.69 1.99 6.45
C GLY A 172 2.53 2.82 5.86
N TYR A 173 1.29 2.63 6.28
CA TYR A 173 0.15 3.35 5.69
C TYR A 173 0.16 4.84 6.05
N VAL A 174 0.61 5.20 7.25
CA VAL A 174 0.75 6.60 7.67
C VAL A 174 1.76 7.32 6.79
N GLU A 175 2.92 6.71 6.58
CA GLU A 175 4.01 7.24 5.75
C GLU A 175 3.58 7.33 4.29
N LYS A 176 2.88 6.31 3.79
CA LYS A 176 2.40 6.28 2.41
C LYS A 176 1.33 7.35 2.15
N LEU A 177 0.37 7.49 3.06
CA LEU A 177 -0.60 8.57 3.01
C LEU A 177 0.10 9.93 3.10
N ALA A 178 1.06 10.10 4.01
CA ALA A 178 1.82 11.35 4.12
C ALA A 178 2.56 11.67 2.81
N GLN A 179 3.15 10.67 2.15
CA GLN A 179 3.76 10.85 0.83
C GLN A 179 2.74 11.25 -0.24
N ILE A 180 1.55 10.64 -0.29
CA ILE A 180 0.46 11.05 -1.19
C ILE A 180 0.11 12.53 -0.94
N LEU A 181 -0.02 12.94 0.32
CA LEU A 181 -0.38 14.32 0.69
C LEU A 181 0.74 15.33 0.42
N SER A 182 2.01 14.92 0.54
CA SER A 182 3.17 15.80 0.35
C SER A 182 3.58 15.96 -1.11
N LEU A 183 3.50 14.88 -1.90
CA LEU A 183 3.92 14.85 -3.31
C LEU A 183 2.85 15.43 -4.25
N ASN A 184 1.60 15.54 -3.78
CA ASN A 184 0.48 15.96 -4.60
C ASN A 184 -0.25 17.17 -4.02
N ASN A 185 -0.91 17.94 -4.88
CA ASN A 185 -1.82 19.00 -4.45
C ASN A 185 -3.24 18.46 -4.18
N ILE A 186 -3.44 17.83 -3.02
CA ILE A 186 -4.77 17.33 -2.61
C ILE A 186 -5.61 18.48 -2.04
N LYS A 187 -6.77 18.73 -2.66
CA LYS A 187 -7.64 19.87 -2.35
C LYS A 187 -8.58 19.62 -1.16
N THR A 188 -9.20 18.45 -1.12
CA THR A 188 -10.12 18.03 -0.06
C THR A 188 -10.01 16.53 0.16
N ILE A 189 -10.36 16.06 1.36
CA ILE A 189 -10.37 14.65 1.70
C ILE A 189 -11.75 14.26 2.25
N VAL A 190 -12.33 13.20 1.68
CA VAL A 190 -13.49 12.52 2.26
C VAL A 190 -13.03 11.19 2.82
N VAL A 191 -13.32 10.93 4.08
CA VAL A 191 -13.13 9.61 4.70
C VAL A 191 -14.49 8.94 4.76
N ALA A 192 -14.67 7.84 4.03
CA ALA A 192 -15.88 7.06 4.07
C ALA A 192 -15.62 5.76 4.84
N ARG A 193 -16.38 5.53 5.92
CA ARG A 193 -16.19 4.36 6.79
C ARG A 193 -17.52 3.77 7.24
N MET A 194 -17.49 2.52 7.70
CA MET A 194 -18.66 1.93 8.35
C MET A 194 -18.80 2.45 9.80
N GLU A 195 -20.01 2.36 10.38
CA GLU A 195 -20.30 2.76 11.76
C GLU A 195 -19.61 1.88 12.81
N VAL A 196 -19.21 0.66 12.43
CA VAL A 196 -18.55 -0.30 13.30
C VAL A 196 -17.17 0.19 13.78
N PRO A 197 -16.76 -0.20 15.00
CA PRO A 197 -15.53 0.31 15.62
C PRO A 197 -14.26 -0.05 14.86
N CYS A 198 -14.24 -1.17 14.15
CA CYS A 198 -13.07 -1.61 13.38
C CYS A 198 -12.70 -0.65 12.24
N CYS A 199 -13.64 0.15 11.73
CA CYS A 199 -13.38 1.14 10.70
C CYS A 199 -12.88 2.49 11.28
N GLY A 200 -12.89 2.70 12.59
CA GLY A 200 -12.35 3.90 13.23
C GLY A 200 -10.83 4.07 13.05
N GLY A 201 -10.10 2.99 12.74
CA GLY A 201 -8.66 3.06 12.48
C GLY A 201 -8.30 3.92 11.27
N ILE A 202 -9.17 4.01 10.26
CA ILE A 202 -8.85 4.68 8.99
C ILE A 202 -8.70 6.19 9.16
N ILE A 203 -9.54 6.80 10.02
CA ILE A 203 -9.45 8.23 10.33
C ILE A 203 -8.20 8.53 11.16
N ASN A 204 -7.78 7.60 12.03
CA ASN A 204 -6.56 7.75 12.82
C ASN A 204 -5.30 7.67 11.95
N LEU A 205 -5.27 6.79 10.95
CA LEU A 205 -4.20 6.74 9.95
C LEU A 205 -4.09 8.07 9.20
N LEU A 206 -5.23 8.61 8.72
CA LEU A 206 -5.26 9.88 8.02
C LEU A 206 -4.79 11.05 8.90
N LYS A 207 -5.27 11.14 10.14
CA LYS A 207 -4.86 12.21 11.08
C LYS A 207 -3.35 12.19 11.33
N GLN A 208 -2.76 11.01 11.49
CA GLN A 208 -1.31 10.86 11.64
C GLN A 208 -0.58 11.27 10.35
N ALA A 209 -1.09 10.88 9.19
CA ALA A 209 -0.50 11.22 7.90
C ALA A 209 -0.53 12.74 7.63
N LEU A 210 -1.62 13.43 7.95
CA LEU A 210 -1.72 14.89 7.85
C LEU A 210 -0.69 15.60 8.73
N ARG A 211 -0.54 15.14 9.99
CA ARG A 211 0.49 15.65 10.91
C ARG A 211 1.89 15.41 10.37
N LEU A 212 2.18 14.20 9.90
CA LEU A 212 3.48 13.83 9.35
C LEU A 212 3.81 14.62 8.07
N ALA A 213 2.81 14.87 7.21
CA ALA A 213 2.97 15.67 6.01
C ALA A 213 3.05 17.18 6.27
N GLY A 214 2.70 17.64 7.48
CA GLY A 214 2.60 19.06 7.80
C GLY A 214 1.55 19.79 6.95
N LYS A 215 0.46 19.10 6.58
CA LYS A 215 -0.59 19.63 5.69
C LYS A 215 -1.87 19.90 6.47
N ASP A 216 -2.47 21.06 6.20
CA ASP A 216 -3.82 21.40 6.62
C ASP A 216 -4.76 21.30 5.41
N ILE A 217 -5.55 20.23 5.34
CA ILE A 217 -6.45 19.93 4.22
C ILE A 217 -7.85 19.69 4.79
N PRO A 218 -8.91 20.30 4.23
CA PRO A 218 -10.27 20.06 4.69
C PRO A 218 -10.65 18.56 4.61
N VAL A 219 -11.01 17.99 5.77
CA VAL A 219 -11.46 16.59 5.90
C VAL A 219 -12.95 16.55 6.24
N ARG A 220 -13.71 15.73 5.51
CA ARG A 220 -15.09 15.39 5.83
C ARG A 220 -15.22 13.89 6.05
N GLU A 221 -15.79 13.50 7.19
CA GLU A 221 -16.10 12.10 7.49
C GLU A 221 -17.52 11.76 7.01
N VAL A 222 -17.70 10.57 6.45
CA VAL A 222 -19.00 9.98 6.09
C VAL A 222 -19.07 8.62 6.72
N VAL A 223 -20.05 8.43 7.60
CA VAL A 223 -20.26 7.18 8.32
C VAL A 223 -21.44 6.45 7.71
N ILE A 224 -21.23 5.21 7.28
CA ILE A 224 -22.24 4.34 6.68
C ILE A 224 -22.66 3.29 7.70
N GLY A 225 -23.96 3.17 7.92
CA GLY A 225 -24.55 2.14 8.77
C GLY A 225 -24.37 0.74 8.23
N ILE A 226 -24.49 -0.27 9.09
CA ILE A 226 -24.52 -1.68 8.66
C ILE A 226 -25.76 -1.99 7.81
N ASP A 227 -26.77 -1.12 7.86
CA ASP A 227 -27.98 -1.08 7.02
C ASP A 227 -27.78 -0.34 5.69
N GLY A 228 -26.59 0.20 5.42
CA GLY A 228 -26.26 0.97 4.22
C GLY A 228 -26.71 2.44 4.24
N GLN A 229 -27.32 2.93 5.32
CA GLN A 229 -27.77 4.32 5.43
C GLN A 229 -26.66 5.23 5.96
N VAL A 230 -26.63 6.49 5.51
CA VAL A 230 -25.64 7.48 6.00
C VAL A 230 -26.02 7.93 7.41
N ARG A 231 -25.06 7.99 8.33
CA ARG A 231 -25.19 8.59 9.67
C ARG A 231 -24.73 10.05 9.60
N LEU A 232 -25.56 10.96 10.15
CA LEU A 232 -25.28 12.39 10.28
C LEU A 232 -24.45 12.70 11.54
#